data_AF-A0A0K1Q0P2-F1
#
_entry.id   AF-A0A0K1Q0P2-F1
#
_cell.length_a   1.000
_cell.length_b   1.000
_cell.length_c   1.000
_cell.angle_alpha   90.00
_cell.angle_beta   90.00
_cell.angle_gamma   90.00
#
_symmetry.space_group_name_H-M   'P 1'
#
loop_
_entity.id
_entity.type
_entity.pdbx_description
1 polymer ?
#
loop_
_entity_poly.entity_id
_entity_poly.type
_entity_poly.pdbx_seq_one_letter_code
_entity_poly.pdbx_strand_id
1 'polypeptide(L)'
;MGLGCAKISTVLETADGGASNDDGSAPNGNGDGGDDDGTYVENWPELIPSGKVDLLFVIDNSASMGDKQSVLANSAATLIDGLVRPPCLSPSGIPSGALSDPRQSKANRYGCPAGTAPAFMPVNDMHVGAISSSLGGFGGDVCAYGDRTNDHGRLFTSTSAPDTVAMREFQFFPWALPSATVETLTRLQNASVSPITDANILKQDVQALVNDMDQTGCGLEAQLESLYHFLSAPDPWVNVKTTNGLADYGTAVDTDLLKQRKNFLRPDSFLAIVMLTDEDDSSPDPRSIGGQGWAFSNTSFPGSIVARPTGLGTTAPRATSACATDPVSGACTSCGFVNSCITGDPACEAIKADPSCHINGGYYGPTEDSLNVRYHHMKQRFGVDPQYPINRYVDALTHSRVPARSNEHTTDGDGRVEPYDGIPRCRNPIFAGSLPDPGGDYCKLPAGPRRPEQVALLVIGGVPNQLLYTDLENPVSSRITPTAWAPILGANPDGYNYAGIDPHMVQSVEPRAGLPLPGSADNSDPIHGREWNTDNDDLQYACTFTLPSPKTCTGGDPSCDCNGPTTSPVCSGSVQTKGKAYPTPREFRVAKGMGESGIIGSICPIQLDDPSAANYGYRPSFDALLRRIVPFLEQ
;
A
#
# COMPACT_ATOMS: atom_id res chain seq x y z
N MET A 1 11.12 -30.93 -6.15
CA MET A 1 9.80 -30.97 -6.82
C MET A 1 9.68 -29.64 -7.56
N GLY A 2 9.45 -29.65 -8.88
CA GLY A 2 9.27 -28.43 -9.67
C GLY A 2 7.87 -27.83 -9.45
N LEU A 3 7.60 -26.67 -10.08
CA LEU A 3 6.29 -26.02 -9.97
C LEU A 3 5.18 -26.98 -10.40
N GLY A 4 4.09 -27.13 -9.65
CA GLY A 4 2.95 -27.97 -10.03
C GLY A 4 2.21 -27.38 -11.22
N CYS A 5 1.84 -28.20 -12.21
CA CYS A 5 1.05 -27.74 -13.35
C CYS A 5 -0.34 -27.31 -12.89
N ALA A 6 -0.65 -26.01 -12.96
CA ALA A 6 -2.02 -25.56 -13.12
C ALA A 6 -2.46 -25.94 -14.55
N LYS A 7 -3.71 -26.36 -14.75
CA LYS A 7 -4.22 -26.52 -16.12
C LYS A 7 -4.04 -25.18 -16.82
N ILE A 8 -3.38 -25.17 -17.97
CA ILE A 8 -3.38 -24.02 -18.87
C ILE A 8 -4.79 -23.98 -19.47
N SER A 9 -5.74 -23.46 -18.70
CA SER A 9 -6.99 -23.00 -19.27
C SER A 9 -6.69 -21.65 -19.88
N THR A 10 -6.75 -21.56 -21.21
CA THR A 10 -6.79 -20.28 -21.93
C THR A 10 -8.02 -19.52 -21.47
N VAL A 11 -7.91 -18.79 -20.35
CA VAL A 11 -8.84 -17.73 -20.01
C VAL A 11 -8.28 -16.50 -20.70
N LEU A 12 -8.86 -16.18 -21.85
CA LEU A 12 -8.81 -14.81 -22.38
C LEU A 12 -9.28 -13.90 -21.25
N GLU A 13 -8.39 -13.08 -20.70
CA GLU A 13 -8.78 -11.87 -19.99
C GLU A 13 -9.51 -10.97 -20.99
N THR A 14 -10.83 -11.15 -21.11
CA THR A 14 -11.66 -10.13 -21.71
C THR A 14 -11.80 -9.01 -20.70
N ALA A 15 -10.96 -7.99 -20.85
CA ALA A 15 -11.27 -6.65 -20.40
C ALA A 15 -12.59 -6.23 -21.09
N ASP A 16 -13.69 -6.21 -20.35
CA ASP A 16 -14.89 -5.50 -20.80
C ASP A 16 -15.29 -4.48 -19.74
N GLY A 17 -14.95 -3.22 -20.03
CA GLY A 17 -15.43 -2.07 -19.31
C GLY A 17 -16.84 -1.75 -19.77
N GLY A 18 -17.84 -2.10 -18.95
CA GLY A 18 -19.23 -1.74 -19.16
C GLY A 18 -19.65 -0.60 -18.23
N ALA A 19 -19.55 0.64 -18.70
CA ALA A 19 -20.27 1.76 -18.11
C ALA A 19 -21.75 1.66 -18.52
N SER A 20 -22.68 1.69 -17.57
CA SER A 20 -24.10 1.92 -17.85
C SER A 20 -24.71 2.88 -16.84
N ASN A 21 -25.01 4.09 -17.32
CA ASN A 21 -26.06 4.95 -16.79
C ASN A 21 -27.40 4.22 -16.94
N ASP A 22 -28.26 4.23 -15.92
CA ASP A 22 -29.66 4.63 -16.13
C ASP A 22 -30.41 4.91 -14.82
N ASP A 23 -31.35 5.83 -14.98
CA ASP A 23 -32.12 6.59 -14.02
C ASP A 23 -33.43 5.85 -13.62
N GLY A 24 -33.96 6.12 -12.42
CA GLY A 24 -35.41 6.01 -12.17
C GLY A 24 -35.99 4.83 -11.37
N SER A 25 -36.29 5.11 -10.09
CA SER A 25 -37.53 4.76 -9.34
C SER A 25 -37.77 3.35 -8.76
N ALA A 26 -37.85 3.31 -7.43
CA ALA A 26 -38.20 2.19 -6.56
C ALA A 26 -39.69 1.74 -6.64
N PRO A 27 -39.99 0.53 -6.15
CA PRO A 27 -40.63 0.47 -4.82
C PRO A 27 -40.15 -0.68 -3.89
N ASN A 28 -40.38 -0.45 -2.59
CA ASN A 28 -40.01 -1.24 -1.40
C ASN A 28 -40.43 -2.72 -1.40
N GLY A 29 -39.57 -3.57 -0.80
CA GLY A 29 -39.93 -4.90 -0.30
C GLY A 29 -38.83 -5.55 0.54
N ASN A 30 -39.07 -5.68 1.85
CA ASN A 30 -38.24 -6.42 2.82
C ASN A 30 -38.28 -7.94 2.55
N GLY A 31 -37.14 -8.63 2.63
CA GLY A 31 -37.11 -10.10 2.66
C GLY A 31 -35.69 -10.68 2.63
N ASP A 32 -35.32 -11.37 3.71
CA ASP A 32 -34.05 -12.05 3.95
C ASP A 32 -34.05 -13.47 3.36
N GLY A 33 -32.88 -13.96 2.92
CA GLY A 33 -32.61 -15.38 2.66
C GLY A 33 -32.72 -15.90 1.22
N GLY A 34 -31.59 -16.28 0.62
CA GLY A 34 -31.52 -17.12 -0.57
C GLY A 34 -30.11 -17.20 -1.16
N ASP A 35 -29.54 -18.41 -1.21
CA ASP A 35 -28.41 -18.74 -2.08
C ASP A 35 -28.84 -18.47 -3.53
N ASP A 36 -28.28 -17.44 -4.18
CA ASP A 36 -28.45 -17.24 -5.62
C ASP A 36 -27.19 -16.63 -6.25
N ASP A 37 -26.81 -17.21 -7.38
CA ASP A 37 -25.87 -16.75 -8.41
C ASP A 37 -26.39 -15.46 -9.10
N GLY A 38 -26.80 -14.49 -8.29
CA GLY A 38 -27.35 -13.21 -8.72
C GLY A 38 -26.31 -12.11 -8.58
N THR A 39 -26.21 -11.26 -9.59
CA THR A 39 -25.46 -9.99 -9.54
C THR A 39 -25.78 -9.24 -8.24
N TYR A 40 -24.82 -9.22 -7.31
CA TYR A 40 -24.92 -8.49 -6.06
C TYR A 40 -25.05 -6.99 -6.40
N VAL A 41 -26.22 -6.40 -6.14
CA VAL A 41 -26.39 -4.94 -6.25
C VAL A 41 -26.00 -4.34 -4.89
N GLU A 42 -24.99 -3.47 -4.88
CA GLU A 42 -24.58 -2.78 -3.67
C GLU A 42 -25.65 -1.77 -3.25
N ASN A 43 -26.29 -2.04 -2.12
CA ASN A 43 -27.22 -1.12 -1.48
C ASN A 43 -26.50 -0.38 -0.36
N TRP A 44 -26.01 0.82 -0.68
CA TRP A 44 -25.37 1.71 0.29
C TRP A 44 -26.41 2.54 1.05
N PRO A 45 -26.20 2.81 2.35
CA PRO A 45 -27.05 3.72 3.11
C PRO A 45 -26.96 5.16 2.59
N GLU A 46 -27.82 6.03 3.11
CA GLU A 46 -27.66 7.47 2.89
C GLU A 46 -26.28 7.93 3.36
N LEU A 47 -25.62 8.75 2.55
CA LEU A 47 -24.30 9.29 2.88
C LEU A 47 -24.46 10.37 3.95
N ILE A 48 -23.94 10.10 5.15
CA ILE A 48 -23.98 11.03 6.28
C ILE A 48 -22.55 11.45 6.65
N PRO A 49 -22.25 12.76 6.71
CA PRO A 49 -20.98 13.27 7.24
C PRO A 49 -20.68 12.71 8.64
N SER A 50 -19.47 12.17 8.84
CA SER A 50 -19.09 11.51 10.10
C SER A 50 -18.78 12.51 11.20
N GLY A 51 -18.10 13.63 10.86
CA GLY A 51 -17.40 14.48 11.83
C GLY A 51 -16.24 13.79 12.58
N LYS A 52 -15.99 12.50 12.28
CA LYS A 52 -14.99 11.63 12.91
C LYS A 52 -14.00 11.12 11.87
N VAL A 53 -12.74 10.95 12.26
CA VAL A 53 -11.67 10.48 11.35
C VAL A 53 -10.89 9.33 11.98
N ASP A 54 -10.72 8.22 11.25
CA ASP A 54 -9.73 7.19 11.56
C ASP A 54 -8.58 7.32 10.57
N LEU A 55 -7.39 7.65 11.05
CA LEU A 55 -6.17 7.86 10.26
C LEU A 55 -5.21 6.69 10.45
N LEU A 56 -5.00 5.91 9.41
CA LEU A 56 -4.05 4.79 9.40
C LEU A 56 -2.81 5.15 8.57
N PHE A 57 -1.63 5.09 9.17
CA PHE A 57 -0.37 5.09 8.45
C PHE A 57 0.04 3.66 8.08
N VAL A 58 0.37 3.42 6.81
CA VAL A 58 1.00 2.18 6.35
C VAL A 58 2.41 2.56 5.92
N ILE A 59 3.40 2.21 6.73
CA ILE A 59 4.76 2.73 6.56
C ILE A 59 5.67 1.59 6.16
N ASP A 60 6.35 1.80 5.04
CA ASP A 60 7.47 0.95 4.68
C ASP A 60 8.59 1.08 5.70
N ASN A 61 8.93 -0.05 6.32
CA ASN A 61 10.00 -0.16 7.30
C ASN A 61 11.21 -0.90 6.72
N SER A 62 11.33 -0.99 5.39
CA SER A 62 12.53 -1.46 4.72
C SER A 62 13.73 -0.56 5.00
N ALA A 63 14.92 -1.08 4.69
CA ALA A 63 16.16 -0.34 4.83
C ALA A 63 16.15 0.89 3.90
N SER A 64 16.75 2.02 4.35
CA SER A 64 16.76 3.33 3.67
C SER A 64 15.50 4.20 3.83
N MET A 65 14.48 3.75 4.56
CA MET A 65 13.24 4.54 4.74
C MET A 65 13.33 5.73 5.71
N GLY A 66 14.42 5.87 6.48
CA GLY A 66 14.50 6.73 7.66
C GLY A 66 14.42 8.22 7.38
N ASP A 67 15.05 8.70 6.30
CA ASP A 67 14.92 10.08 5.86
C ASP A 67 13.49 10.39 5.43
N LYS A 68 12.82 9.48 4.70
CA LYS A 68 11.43 9.66 4.27
C LYS A 68 10.45 9.59 5.43
N GLN A 69 10.66 8.69 6.39
CA GLN A 69 9.90 8.62 7.64
C GLN A 69 10.05 9.93 8.43
N SER A 70 11.25 10.51 8.49
CA SER A 70 11.47 11.82 9.13
C SER A 70 10.72 12.97 8.44
N VAL A 71 10.66 12.97 7.11
CA VAL A 71 9.84 13.93 6.34
C VAL A 71 8.35 13.72 6.60
N LEU A 72 7.91 12.45 6.64
CA LEU A 72 6.53 12.08 6.97
C LEU A 72 6.15 12.55 8.37
N ALA A 73 6.98 12.28 9.38
CA ALA A 73 6.70 12.67 10.76
C ALA A 73 6.43 14.18 10.88
N ASN A 74 7.26 15.01 10.25
CA ASN A 74 7.08 16.46 10.24
C ASN A 74 5.82 16.91 9.48
N SER A 75 5.53 16.27 8.36
CA SER A 75 4.38 16.60 7.52
C SER A 75 3.07 16.14 8.17
N ALA A 76 3.04 14.94 8.75
CA ALA A 76 1.91 14.35 9.45
C ALA A 76 1.55 15.16 10.70
N ALA A 77 2.57 15.65 11.42
CA ALA A 77 2.40 16.58 12.52
C ALA A 77 1.65 17.86 12.10
N THR A 78 1.89 18.34 10.87
CA THR A 78 1.18 19.49 10.30
C THR A 78 -0.25 19.13 9.90
N LEU A 79 -0.47 17.94 9.31
CA LEU A 79 -1.80 17.43 8.97
C LEU A 79 -2.70 17.33 10.22
N ILE A 80 -2.18 16.73 11.30
CA ILE A 80 -2.90 16.60 12.57
C ILE A 80 -3.27 17.98 13.12
N ASP A 81 -2.32 18.92 13.09
CA ASP A 81 -2.57 20.29 13.55
C ASP A 81 -3.67 20.98 12.72
N GLY A 82 -3.62 20.83 11.39
CA GLY A 82 -4.62 21.37 10.48
C GLY A 82 -6.01 20.75 10.66
N LEU A 83 -6.10 19.44 10.92
CA LEU A 83 -7.36 18.76 11.20
C LEU A 83 -7.98 19.20 12.53
N VAL A 84 -7.16 19.33 13.58
CA VAL A 84 -7.63 19.66 14.95
C VAL A 84 -7.84 21.17 15.14
N ARG A 85 -7.02 21.99 14.49
CA ARG A 85 -7.03 23.46 14.59
C ARG A 85 -7.02 24.09 13.19
N PRO A 86 -8.06 23.89 12.36
CA PRO A 86 -8.10 24.45 11.01
C PRO A 86 -7.91 25.98 11.04
N PRO A 87 -7.25 26.55 10.01
CA PRO A 87 -6.99 27.98 9.95
C PRO A 87 -8.28 28.77 9.83
N CYS A 88 -8.32 29.94 10.46
CA CYS A 88 -9.43 30.87 10.34
C CYS A 88 -9.31 31.67 9.04
N LEU A 89 -10.26 31.49 8.14
CA LEU A 89 -10.33 32.12 6.82
C LEU A 89 -11.35 33.27 6.81
N SER A 90 -11.06 34.31 6.02
CA SER A 90 -12.04 35.32 5.64
C SER A 90 -13.09 34.74 4.68
N PRO A 91 -14.19 35.46 4.39
CA PRO A 91 -15.17 35.04 3.37
C PRO A 91 -14.58 34.90 1.97
N SER A 92 -13.43 35.51 1.70
CA SER A 92 -12.68 35.39 0.45
C SER A 92 -11.64 34.25 0.48
N GLY A 93 -11.64 33.40 1.51
CA GLY A 93 -10.72 32.27 1.65
C GLY A 93 -9.31 32.63 2.10
N ILE A 94 -9.07 33.87 2.56
CA ILE A 94 -7.72 34.32 2.95
C ILE A 94 -7.46 33.97 4.42
N PRO A 95 -6.34 33.29 4.76
CA PRO A 95 -5.98 33.03 6.14
C PRO A 95 -5.76 34.31 6.96
N SER A 96 -6.31 34.35 8.16
CA SER A 96 -6.12 35.46 9.11
C SER A 96 -4.86 35.37 9.96
N GLY A 97 -4.13 34.25 9.87
CA GLY A 97 -3.02 33.90 10.76
C GLY A 97 -3.47 33.34 12.11
N ALA A 98 -4.78 33.34 12.42
CA ALA A 98 -5.34 32.65 13.58
C ALA A 98 -5.74 31.21 13.22
N LEU A 99 -5.61 30.31 14.18
CA LEU A 99 -6.15 28.95 14.12
C LEU A 99 -7.42 28.87 14.98
N SER A 100 -8.32 27.97 14.62
CA SER A 100 -9.47 27.65 15.46
C SER A 100 -9.08 26.85 16.70
N ASP A 101 -9.90 26.95 17.74
CA ASP A 101 -9.77 26.20 18.99
C ASP A 101 -10.94 25.21 19.10
N PRO A 102 -10.70 23.89 19.02
CA PRO A 102 -11.74 22.87 19.12
C PRO A 102 -12.46 22.84 20.48
N ARG A 103 -11.93 23.53 21.51
CA ARG A 103 -12.60 23.70 22.82
C ARG A 103 -13.70 24.76 22.82
N GLN A 104 -13.75 25.60 21.77
CA GLN A 104 -14.73 26.66 21.61
C GLN A 104 -15.94 26.15 20.81
N SER A 105 -17.10 26.79 20.96
CA SER A 105 -18.32 26.35 20.28
C SER A 105 -18.45 26.91 18.86
N LYS A 106 -19.27 26.26 18.03
CA LYS A 106 -19.71 26.76 16.71
C LYS A 106 -20.29 28.17 16.79
N ALA A 107 -21.00 28.50 17.89
CA ALA A 107 -21.57 29.82 18.13
C ALA A 107 -20.50 30.93 18.26
N ASN A 108 -19.32 30.61 18.79
CA ASN A 108 -18.16 31.51 18.83
C ASN A 108 -17.18 31.26 17.67
N ARG A 109 -17.63 30.59 16.59
CA ARG A 109 -16.82 30.23 15.42
C ARG A 109 -15.50 29.55 15.80
N TYR A 110 -15.54 28.71 16.82
CA TYR A 110 -14.35 28.02 17.33
C TYR A 110 -13.20 28.98 17.70
N GLY A 111 -13.52 30.17 18.22
CA GLY A 111 -12.52 31.17 18.60
C GLY A 111 -11.91 31.97 17.45
N CYS A 112 -12.38 31.79 16.21
CA CYS A 112 -11.91 32.57 15.08
C CYS A 112 -12.23 34.08 15.23
N PRO A 113 -11.31 34.98 14.85
CA PRO A 113 -11.51 36.42 14.88
C PRO A 113 -12.78 36.89 14.17
N ALA A 114 -13.29 38.05 14.58
CA ALA A 114 -14.46 38.66 13.93
C ALA A 114 -14.25 38.85 12.42
N GLY A 115 -15.22 38.39 11.64
CA GLY A 115 -15.16 38.43 10.18
C GLY A 115 -14.46 37.23 9.55
N THR A 116 -14.06 36.23 10.35
CA THR A 116 -13.47 34.97 9.87
C THR A 116 -14.22 33.75 10.43
N ALA A 117 -14.02 32.60 9.81
CA ALA A 117 -14.56 31.30 10.21
C ALA A 117 -13.48 30.23 9.98
N PRO A 118 -13.50 29.09 10.69
CA PRO A 118 -12.53 28.03 10.41
C PRO A 118 -12.72 27.49 8.98
N ALA A 119 -11.62 27.05 8.35
CA ALA A 119 -11.63 26.51 6.98
C ALA A 119 -12.58 25.31 6.82
N PHE A 120 -12.74 24.54 7.89
CA PHE A 120 -13.71 23.45 8.06
C PHE A 120 -13.93 23.23 9.56
N MET A 121 -14.90 22.41 9.96
CA MET A 121 -15.11 22.16 11.39
C MET A 121 -13.92 21.42 12.03
N PRO A 122 -13.37 21.91 13.15
CA PRO A 122 -12.28 21.24 13.85
C PRO A 122 -12.60 19.77 14.16
N VAL A 123 -11.71 18.87 13.80
CA VAL A 123 -11.84 17.45 14.14
C VAL A 123 -11.50 17.27 15.61
N ASN A 124 -12.49 16.90 16.39
CA ASN A 124 -12.36 16.66 17.82
C ASN A 124 -12.52 15.19 18.21
N ASP A 125 -12.71 14.30 17.23
CA ASP A 125 -12.89 12.86 17.42
C ASP A 125 -12.09 12.03 16.38
N MET A 126 -10.88 11.61 16.76
CA MET A 126 -9.91 10.96 15.86
C MET A 126 -9.26 9.72 16.47
N HIS A 127 -9.10 8.67 15.67
CA HIS A 127 -8.17 7.57 15.95
C HIS A 127 -6.96 7.67 15.03
N VAL A 128 -5.77 7.43 15.56
CA VAL A 128 -4.53 7.36 14.76
C VAL A 128 -3.83 6.05 15.03
N GLY A 129 -3.45 5.35 13.97
CA GLY A 129 -2.73 4.08 14.04
C GLY A 129 -1.64 4.01 12.98
N ALA A 130 -0.67 3.13 13.16
CA ALA A 130 0.32 2.84 12.14
C ALA A 130 0.56 1.33 12.07
N ILE A 131 0.75 0.79 10.87
CA ILE A 131 1.22 -0.57 10.60
C ILE A 131 2.43 -0.50 9.67
N SER A 132 3.26 -1.54 9.67
CA SER A 132 4.44 -1.62 8.79
C SER A 132 4.19 -2.47 7.54
N SER A 133 5.11 -2.38 6.57
CA SER A 133 5.18 -3.25 5.39
C SER A 133 5.65 -4.68 5.70
N SER A 134 5.97 -5.01 6.95
CA SER A 134 6.57 -6.30 7.31
C SER A 134 5.51 -7.36 7.66
N LEU A 135 5.25 -8.29 6.73
CA LEU A 135 4.31 -9.41 6.91
C LEU A 135 4.98 -10.80 6.87
N GLY A 136 6.31 -10.84 6.85
CA GLY A 136 7.11 -12.06 6.82
C GLY A 136 7.28 -12.68 5.43
N GLY A 137 7.78 -13.91 5.38
CA GLY A 137 8.18 -14.57 4.14
C GLY A 137 7.07 -15.25 3.33
N PHE A 138 5.79 -15.13 3.70
CA PHE A 138 4.67 -15.77 2.97
C PHE A 138 4.83 -17.29 2.76
N GLY A 139 5.48 -17.98 3.71
CA GLY A 139 5.81 -19.41 3.61
C GLY A 139 7.20 -19.71 3.04
N GLY A 140 7.86 -18.72 2.44
CA GLY A 140 9.28 -18.75 2.06
C GLY A 140 10.22 -18.28 3.19
N ASP A 141 11.52 -18.30 2.90
CA ASP A 141 12.59 -18.04 3.87
C ASP A 141 13.43 -16.77 3.62
N VAL A 142 13.08 -15.94 2.62
CA VAL A 142 13.78 -14.66 2.35
C VAL A 142 13.74 -13.74 3.56
N CYS A 143 12.62 -13.74 4.28
CA CYS A 143 12.48 -13.02 5.54
C CYS A 143 12.47 -14.02 6.70
N ALA A 144 13.63 -14.14 7.36
CA ALA A 144 13.75 -14.93 8.58
C ALA A 144 12.91 -14.30 9.69
N TYR A 145 12.19 -15.13 10.46
CA TYR A 145 11.39 -14.65 11.59
C TYR A 145 12.30 -13.99 12.65
N GLY A 146 12.18 -12.67 12.78
CA GLY A 146 12.80 -11.82 13.79
C GLY A 146 11.94 -10.58 14.05
N ASP A 147 12.26 -9.82 15.12
CA ASP A 147 11.33 -8.92 15.81
C ASP A 147 10.57 -7.89 14.93
N ARG A 148 11.13 -7.46 13.78
CA ARG A 148 10.52 -6.46 12.88
C ARG A 148 10.28 -6.93 11.44
N THR A 149 10.63 -8.17 11.13
CA THR A 149 10.47 -8.78 9.78
C THR A 149 9.07 -9.35 9.55
N ASN A 150 8.28 -9.50 10.61
CA ASN A 150 6.87 -9.85 10.55
C ASN A 150 6.14 -9.17 11.72
N ASP A 151 5.54 -8.03 11.45
CA ASP A 151 4.70 -7.29 12.38
C ASP A 151 3.24 -7.75 12.32
N HIS A 152 2.94 -8.81 11.56
CA HIS A 152 1.62 -9.45 11.42
C HIS A 152 0.50 -8.54 10.89
N GLY A 153 0.82 -7.35 10.36
CA GLY A 153 -0.18 -6.33 10.02
C GLY A 153 -0.88 -5.77 11.26
N ARG A 154 -0.24 -5.85 12.43
CA ARG A 154 -0.75 -5.34 13.71
C ARG A 154 -0.35 -3.89 13.88
N LEU A 155 -1.15 -3.15 14.65
CA LEU A 155 -0.83 -1.77 15.02
C LEU A 155 0.50 -1.71 15.78
N PHE A 156 1.39 -0.86 15.29
CA PHE A 156 2.69 -0.60 15.88
C PHE A 156 2.57 0.24 17.15
N THR A 157 3.36 -0.12 18.17
CA THR A 157 3.48 0.64 19.42
C THR A 157 4.89 1.24 19.52
N SER A 158 4.97 2.57 19.51
CA SER A 158 6.21 3.32 19.71
C SER A 158 6.88 2.97 21.06
N THR A 159 8.21 2.87 21.05
CA THR A 159 9.00 2.64 22.28
C THR A 159 9.26 3.93 23.05
N SER A 160 9.24 5.07 22.36
CA SER A 160 9.33 6.43 22.91
C SER A 160 8.02 6.87 23.59
N ALA A 161 6.90 6.24 23.21
CA ALA A 161 5.58 6.42 23.80
C ALA A 161 4.95 5.04 24.11
N PRO A 162 5.54 4.26 25.04
CA PRO A 162 5.15 2.87 25.27
C PRO A 162 3.66 2.78 25.66
N ASP A 163 3.01 1.73 25.17
CA ASP A 163 1.62 1.33 25.40
C ASP A 163 0.48 2.26 24.91
N THR A 164 0.74 3.38 24.23
CA THR A 164 -0.34 4.39 24.14
C THR A 164 -0.61 5.09 22.82
N VAL A 165 0.23 5.07 21.77
CA VAL A 165 -0.18 5.76 20.50
C VAL A 165 -1.08 4.90 19.61
N ALA A 166 -0.92 3.57 19.64
CA ALA A 166 -1.65 2.65 18.78
C ALA A 166 -3.18 2.71 18.95
N MET A 167 -3.69 3.25 20.06
CA MET A 167 -5.09 3.19 20.43
C MET A 167 -5.60 4.42 21.21
N ARG A 168 -5.12 5.64 20.91
CA ARG A 168 -5.63 6.85 21.58
C ARG A 168 -6.86 7.39 20.86
N GLU A 169 -7.97 7.46 21.61
CA GLU A 169 -9.15 8.21 21.24
C GLU A 169 -8.88 9.70 21.52
N PHE A 170 -8.90 10.55 20.51
CA PHE A 170 -8.79 11.99 20.70
C PHE A 170 -10.19 12.56 20.95
N GLN A 171 -10.47 13.09 22.14
CA GLN A 171 -11.74 13.76 22.44
C GLN A 171 -11.48 15.09 23.14
N PHE A 172 -11.85 16.20 22.50
CA PHE A 172 -11.99 17.47 23.21
C PHE A 172 -13.37 17.54 23.85
N PHE A 173 -13.41 17.62 25.18
CA PHE A 173 -14.62 18.00 25.91
C PHE A 173 -14.67 19.54 26.00
N PRO A 174 -15.38 20.24 25.11
CA PRO A 174 -15.77 21.61 25.40
C PRO A 174 -16.67 21.53 26.63
N TRP A 175 -16.29 22.23 27.69
CA TRP A 175 -17.06 22.39 28.91
C TRP A 175 -18.59 22.40 28.63
N ALA A 176 -19.25 21.33 29.11
CA ALA A 176 -20.67 20.98 29.02
C ALA A 176 -21.21 20.40 27.69
N LEU A 177 -21.05 19.09 27.51
CA LEU A 177 -22.20 18.26 27.13
C LEU A 177 -22.83 17.72 28.43
N PRO A 178 -24.03 18.17 28.85
CA PRO A 178 -24.81 17.51 29.90
C PRO A 178 -25.28 16.10 29.50
N SER A 179 -24.93 15.65 28.30
CA SER A 179 -25.38 14.41 27.68
C SER A 179 -24.26 13.74 26.89
N ALA A 180 -23.06 13.61 27.46
CA ALA A 180 -22.27 12.43 27.08
C ALA A 180 -23.19 11.23 27.38
N THR A 181 -23.61 10.50 26.33
CA THR A 181 -24.48 9.35 26.54
C THR A 181 -23.73 8.36 27.43
N VAL A 182 -24.47 7.59 28.22
CA VAL A 182 -23.90 6.49 29.00
C VAL A 182 -23.00 5.60 28.12
N GLU A 183 -23.30 5.50 26.82
CA GLU A 183 -22.52 4.79 25.82
C GLU A 183 -21.11 5.37 25.58
N THR A 184 -20.93 6.69 25.46
CA THR A 184 -19.61 7.33 25.31
C THR A 184 -18.76 7.11 26.56
N LEU A 185 -19.35 7.23 27.75
CA LEU A 185 -18.68 6.96 29.01
C LEU A 185 -18.36 5.46 29.22
N THR A 186 -19.19 4.56 28.67
CA THR A 186 -18.96 3.10 28.72
C THR A 186 -17.85 2.67 27.75
N ARG A 187 -17.73 3.31 26.56
CA ARG A 187 -16.60 3.10 25.64
C ARG A 187 -15.28 3.55 26.26
N LEU A 188 -15.27 4.70 26.93
CA LEU A 188 -14.11 5.21 27.69
C LEU A 188 -13.76 4.36 28.93
N GLN A 189 -14.73 3.67 29.53
CA GLN A 189 -14.47 2.72 30.61
C GLN A 189 -13.93 1.37 30.12
N ASN A 190 -14.23 0.99 28.87
CA ASN A 190 -13.76 -0.25 28.26
C ASN A 190 -12.46 -0.08 27.46
N ALA A 191 -12.18 1.12 26.96
CA ALA A 191 -10.87 1.49 26.43
C ALA A 191 -9.92 1.65 27.63
N SER A 192 -8.88 0.82 27.69
CA SER A 192 -7.81 0.97 28.69
C SER A 192 -6.93 2.22 28.48
N VAL A 193 -7.40 3.19 27.68
CA VAL A 193 -6.62 4.33 27.18
C VAL A 193 -7.38 5.63 27.49
N SER A 194 -6.71 6.56 28.17
CA SER A 194 -7.26 7.89 28.43
C SER A 194 -7.18 8.76 27.17
N PRO A 195 -8.25 9.52 26.82
CA PRO A 195 -8.22 10.39 25.66
C PRO A 195 -7.13 11.45 25.73
N ILE A 196 -6.51 11.75 24.59
CA ILE A 196 -5.65 12.95 24.50
C ILE A 196 -6.56 14.17 24.35
N THR A 197 -6.28 15.19 25.16
CA THR A 197 -7.01 16.47 25.16
C THR A 197 -6.11 17.66 24.80
N ASP A 198 -4.86 17.41 24.39
CA ASP A 198 -3.92 18.43 23.95
C ASP A 198 -3.43 18.11 22.54
N ALA A 199 -3.72 19.01 21.58
CA ALA A 199 -3.33 18.87 20.19
C ALA A 199 -1.80 18.80 20.00
N ASN A 200 -1.01 19.46 20.86
CA ASN A 200 0.44 19.42 20.79
C ASN A 200 0.98 18.07 21.27
N ILE A 201 0.35 17.43 22.26
CA ILE A 201 0.70 16.07 22.69
C ILE A 201 0.39 15.09 21.57
N LEU A 202 -0.82 15.15 20.99
CA LEU A 202 -1.17 14.30 19.84
C LEU A 202 -0.18 14.45 18.69
N LYS A 203 0.19 15.69 18.37
CA LYS A 203 1.20 15.99 17.34
C LYS A 203 2.54 15.30 17.64
N GLN A 204 3.04 15.40 18.87
CA GLN A 204 4.30 14.78 19.29
C GLN A 204 4.22 13.25 19.25
N ASP A 205 3.10 12.69 19.70
CA ASP A 205 2.85 11.25 19.69
C ASP A 205 2.84 10.69 18.25
N VAL A 206 2.22 11.40 17.29
CA VAL A 206 2.23 11.00 15.87
C VAL A 206 3.63 11.12 15.27
N GLN A 207 4.41 12.15 15.62
CA GLN A 207 5.80 12.25 15.19
C GLN A 207 6.64 11.07 15.69
N ALA A 208 6.48 10.71 16.97
CA ALA A 208 7.16 9.57 17.57
C ALA A 208 6.72 8.25 16.92
N LEU A 209 5.42 8.06 16.67
CA LEU A 209 4.89 6.85 16.03
C LEU A 209 5.50 6.61 14.65
N VAL A 210 5.63 7.66 13.83
CA VAL A 210 6.22 7.55 12.49
C VAL A 210 7.72 7.32 12.55
N ASN A 211 8.45 8.06 13.40
CA ASN A 211 9.90 7.93 13.51
C ASN A 211 10.36 6.61 14.16
N ASP A 212 9.54 6.04 15.05
CA ASP A 212 9.86 4.80 15.75
C ASP A 212 9.58 3.54 14.91
N MET A 213 9.02 3.67 13.70
CA MET A 213 8.68 2.52 12.84
C MET A 213 9.89 1.63 12.51
N ASP A 214 11.10 2.19 12.64
CA ASP A 214 12.40 1.59 12.32
C ASP A 214 12.55 1.29 10.81
N GLN A 215 13.72 0.77 10.43
CA GLN A 215 14.11 0.45 9.04
C GLN A 215 14.71 -0.97 8.95
N THR A 216 14.27 -1.86 9.85
CA THR A 216 14.76 -3.24 9.99
C THR A 216 13.73 -4.27 9.53
N GLY A 217 12.79 -3.81 8.69
CA GLY A 217 11.75 -4.62 8.09
C GLY A 217 12.27 -5.73 7.20
N CYS A 218 11.33 -6.57 6.77
CA CYS A 218 11.56 -7.60 5.77
C CYS A 218 11.86 -6.98 4.40
N GLY A 219 12.83 -7.53 3.66
CA GLY A 219 13.09 -7.17 2.26
C GLY A 219 12.08 -7.79 1.27
N LEU A 220 10.86 -8.03 1.73
CA LEU A 220 9.67 -8.28 0.94
C LEU A 220 8.63 -7.32 1.48
N GLU A 221 8.51 -6.20 0.80
CA GLU A 221 7.69 -5.10 1.22
C GLU A 221 6.23 -5.43 0.91
N ALA A 222 5.38 -5.47 1.93
CA ALA A 222 4.01 -5.96 1.81
C ALA A 222 3.01 -4.88 2.23
N GLN A 223 3.17 -3.63 1.77
CA GLN A 223 2.34 -2.50 2.16
C GLN A 223 0.85 -2.76 1.84
N LEU A 224 0.55 -3.29 0.65
CA LEU A 224 -0.82 -3.59 0.23
C LEU A 224 -1.39 -4.77 1.02
N GLU A 225 -0.59 -5.81 1.22
CA GLU A 225 -1.05 -6.99 1.97
C GLU A 225 -1.21 -6.70 3.46
N SER A 226 -0.31 -5.96 4.09
CA SER A 226 -0.45 -5.47 5.47
C SER A 226 -1.72 -4.64 5.64
N LEU A 227 -2.01 -3.74 4.70
CA LEU A 227 -3.24 -2.95 4.69
C LEU A 227 -4.49 -3.84 4.62
N TYR A 228 -4.52 -4.78 3.67
CA TYR A 228 -5.63 -5.72 3.53
C TYR A 228 -5.79 -6.60 4.77
N HIS A 229 -4.70 -7.14 5.30
CA HIS A 229 -4.67 -8.02 6.46
C HIS A 229 -5.23 -7.33 7.70
N PHE A 230 -4.85 -6.07 7.93
CA PHE A 230 -5.36 -5.29 9.05
C PHE A 230 -6.83 -4.88 8.85
N LEU A 231 -7.16 -4.19 7.76
CA LEU A 231 -8.46 -3.52 7.61
C LEU A 231 -9.57 -4.41 7.07
N SER A 232 -9.27 -5.30 6.12
CA SER A 232 -10.30 -5.90 5.26
C SER A 232 -10.42 -7.41 5.41
N ALA A 233 -9.36 -8.12 5.79
CA ALA A 233 -9.40 -9.57 5.96
C ALA A 233 -10.43 -9.97 7.05
N PRO A 234 -11.49 -10.73 6.74
CA PRO A 234 -12.46 -11.19 7.74
C PRO A 234 -11.78 -12.08 8.79
N ASP A 235 -11.04 -13.09 8.31
CA ASP A 235 -10.33 -14.10 9.11
C ASP A 235 -8.80 -14.08 8.85
N PRO A 236 -8.08 -13.03 9.32
CA PRO A 236 -6.65 -12.86 9.07
C PRO A 236 -5.85 -14.04 9.60
N TRP A 237 -4.90 -14.53 8.79
CA TRP A 237 -4.08 -15.68 9.13
C TRP A 237 -2.96 -15.31 10.12
N VAL A 238 -2.49 -16.28 10.90
CA VAL A 238 -1.39 -16.04 11.88
C VAL A 238 -0.02 -16.23 11.23
N ASN A 239 0.09 -17.24 10.37
CA ASN A 239 1.26 -17.49 9.54
C ASN A 239 0.84 -18.27 8.29
N VAL A 240 1.70 -18.21 7.28
CA VAL A 240 1.64 -19.06 6.10
C VAL A 240 2.66 -20.18 6.28
N LYS A 241 2.21 -21.44 6.18
CA LYS A 241 3.07 -22.62 6.24
C LYS A 241 3.13 -23.30 4.89
N THR A 242 4.17 -24.09 4.66
CA THR A 242 4.27 -24.96 3.49
C THR A 242 4.11 -26.42 3.91
N THR A 243 3.06 -27.10 3.42
CA THR A 243 2.80 -28.53 3.65
C THR A 243 2.89 -29.26 2.31
N ASN A 244 3.79 -30.24 2.18
CA ASN A 244 4.04 -30.97 0.93
C ASN A 244 4.33 -30.07 -0.29
N GLY A 245 5.00 -28.93 -0.06
CA GLY A 245 5.34 -27.95 -1.09
C GLY A 245 4.20 -27.00 -1.47
N LEU A 246 3.05 -27.07 -0.78
CA LEU A 246 1.91 -26.18 -0.99
C LEU A 246 1.71 -25.23 0.20
N ALA A 247 1.37 -23.98 -0.05
CA ALA A 247 1.03 -23.00 0.98
C ALA A 247 -0.31 -23.31 1.66
N ASP A 248 -0.34 -23.10 2.97
CA ASP A 248 -1.47 -23.31 3.85
C ASP A 248 -1.53 -22.19 4.90
N TYR A 249 -2.67 -21.50 4.99
CA TYR A 249 -2.97 -20.47 5.99
C TYR A 249 -3.27 -21.03 7.38
N GLY A 250 -3.47 -22.35 7.48
CA GLY A 250 -3.97 -23.01 8.66
C GLY A 250 -5.39 -22.57 9.03
N THR A 251 -5.82 -22.92 10.24
CA THR A 251 -7.16 -22.59 10.75
C THR A 251 -7.15 -21.52 11.83
N ALA A 252 -5.99 -21.20 12.41
CA ALA A 252 -5.87 -20.14 13.40
C ALA A 252 -6.16 -18.77 12.78
N VAL A 253 -6.81 -17.90 13.56
CA VAL A 253 -7.11 -16.52 13.17
C VAL A 253 -6.35 -15.59 14.12
N ASP A 254 -5.78 -14.51 13.59
CA ASP A 254 -5.05 -13.53 14.40
C ASP A 254 -6.01 -12.72 15.29
N THR A 255 -6.22 -13.22 16.51
CA THR A 255 -7.14 -12.59 17.45
C THR A 255 -6.62 -11.26 18.01
N ASP A 256 -5.31 -11.01 17.99
CA ASP A 256 -4.77 -9.75 18.49
C ASP A 256 -4.95 -8.63 17.47
N LEU A 257 -4.71 -8.95 16.18
CA LEU A 257 -5.09 -8.08 15.07
C LEU A 257 -6.57 -7.75 15.12
N LEU A 258 -7.46 -8.74 15.29
CA LEU A 258 -8.90 -8.50 15.37
C LEU A 258 -9.31 -7.56 16.51
N LYS A 259 -8.69 -7.70 17.70
CA LYS A 259 -8.92 -6.78 18.83
C LYS A 259 -8.45 -5.36 18.47
N GLN A 260 -7.27 -5.23 17.89
CA GLN A 260 -6.71 -3.93 17.48
C GLN A 260 -7.58 -3.26 16.42
N ARG A 261 -7.98 -3.99 15.36
CA ARG A 261 -8.90 -3.49 14.33
C ARG A 261 -10.21 -3.05 14.96
N LYS A 262 -10.83 -3.86 15.82
CA LYS A 262 -12.11 -3.52 16.47
C LYS A 262 -12.01 -2.22 17.26
N ASN A 263 -10.90 -2.03 17.97
CA ASN A 263 -10.71 -0.82 18.74
C ASN A 263 -10.44 0.39 17.84
N PHE A 264 -9.66 0.23 16.76
CA PHE A 264 -9.27 1.31 15.86
C PHE A 264 -10.37 1.72 14.87
N LEU A 265 -11.00 0.77 14.17
CA LEU A 265 -11.85 1.02 13.02
C LEU A 265 -13.31 1.22 13.45
N ARG A 266 -13.76 2.48 13.49
CA ARG A 266 -15.12 2.83 13.90
C ARG A 266 -16.08 2.76 12.71
N PRO A 267 -17.29 2.22 12.81
CA PRO A 267 -18.21 2.13 11.67
C PRO A 267 -18.66 3.47 11.07
N ASP A 268 -18.62 4.55 11.85
CA ASP A 268 -19.19 5.86 11.54
C ASP A 268 -18.13 6.97 11.38
N SER A 269 -16.89 6.62 11.04
CA SER A 269 -15.79 7.55 10.77
C SER A 269 -15.42 7.60 9.29
N PHE A 270 -14.83 8.73 8.87
CA PHE A 270 -14.09 8.81 7.63
C PHE A 270 -12.76 8.06 7.82
N LEU A 271 -12.45 7.10 6.95
CA LEU A 271 -11.21 6.33 7.00
C LEU A 271 -10.20 6.94 6.03
N ALA A 272 -9.14 7.55 6.58
CA ALA A 272 -8.01 8.07 5.82
C ALA A 272 -6.82 7.13 5.97
N ILE A 273 -6.29 6.64 4.86
CA ILE A 273 -5.13 5.76 4.82
C ILE A 273 -3.98 6.54 4.17
N VAL A 274 -2.84 6.60 4.84
CA VAL A 274 -1.61 7.23 4.32
C VAL A 274 -0.54 6.15 4.21
N MET A 275 -0.24 5.75 3.00
CA MET A 275 0.83 4.81 2.68
C MET A 275 2.10 5.58 2.32
N LEU A 276 3.24 5.19 2.90
CA LEU A 276 4.56 5.70 2.57
C LEU A 276 5.45 4.53 2.17
N THR A 277 5.93 4.52 0.93
CA THR A 277 6.92 3.53 0.45
C THR A 277 7.80 4.15 -0.62
N ASP A 278 9.06 3.70 -0.70
CA ASP A 278 9.96 4.09 -1.76
C ASP A 278 10.21 3.00 -2.79
N GLU A 279 9.45 1.91 -2.74
CA GLU A 279 9.48 0.80 -3.68
C GLU A 279 8.07 0.28 -3.99
N ASP A 280 7.98 -0.87 -4.64
CA ASP A 280 6.73 -1.48 -5.10
C ASP A 280 6.43 -2.69 -4.21
N ASP A 281 5.15 -2.96 -3.91
CA ASP A 281 4.75 -4.11 -3.10
C ASP A 281 5.28 -5.44 -3.70
N SER A 282 6.04 -6.16 -2.89
CA SER A 282 6.71 -7.43 -3.13
C SER A 282 5.99 -8.62 -2.46
N SER A 283 4.68 -8.51 -2.21
CA SER A 283 3.91 -9.60 -1.58
C SER A 283 3.42 -10.62 -2.61
N PRO A 284 3.81 -11.91 -2.50
CA PRO A 284 3.17 -12.96 -3.27
C PRO A 284 1.81 -13.30 -2.66
N ASP A 285 0.86 -13.69 -3.50
CA ASP A 285 -0.18 -14.62 -3.11
C ASP A 285 0.48 -16.00 -2.97
N PRO A 286 0.67 -16.51 -1.74
CA PRO A 286 1.40 -17.75 -1.52
C PRO A 286 0.66 -18.98 -2.07
N ARG A 287 -0.66 -18.88 -2.26
CA ARG A 287 -1.52 -19.96 -2.76
C ARG A 287 -1.74 -19.92 -4.27
N SER A 288 -1.29 -18.86 -4.95
CA SER A 288 -1.23 -18.81 -6.42
C SER A 288 -0.44 -19.99 -7.00
N ILE A 289 -0.61 -20.26 -8.30
CA ILE A 289 0.14 -21.28 -9.05
C ILE A 289 0.00 -22.66 -8.40
N GLY A 290 -1.24 -23.12 -8.19
CA GLY A 290 -1.48 -24.44 -7.62
C GLY A 290 -1.05 -24.57 -6.15
N GLY A 291 -0.96 -23.48 -5.40
CA GLY A 291 -0.50 -23.46 -4.01
C GLY A 291 0.98 -23.18 -3.83
N GLN A 292 1.69 -22.69 -4.85
CA GLN A 292 3.16 -22.63 -4.86
C GLN A 292 3.72 -21.22 -5.07
N GLY A 293 2.90 -20.18 -5.05
CA GLY A 293 3.33 -18.78 -5.14
C GLY A 293 4.40 -18.40 -4.10
N TRP A 294 4.35 -19.03 -2.91
CA TRP A 294 5.36 -18.87 -1.85
C TRP A 294 6.80 -19.14 -2.31
N ALA A 295 7.00 -19.91 -3.39
CA ALA A 295 8.33 -20.21 -3.91
C ALA A 295 9.12 -18.96 -4.33
N PHE A 296 8.42 -17.88 -4.71
CA PHE A 296 9.05 -16.62 -5.10
C PHE A 296 9.62 -15.82 -3.93
N SER A 297 9.09 -16.05 -2.71
CA SER A 297 9.65 -15.53 -1.45
C SER A 297 10.65 -16.48 -0.80
N ASN A 298 11.17 -17.47 -1.54
CA ASN A 298 12.20 -18.40 -1.06
C ASN A 298 13.58 -18.06 -1.64
N THR A 299 14.61 -18.15 -0.81
CA THR A 299 16.02 -18.02 -1.21
C THR A 299 16.41 -19.13 -2.18
N SER A 300 15.96 -20.37 -1.93
CA SER A 300 16.20 -21.49 -2.85
C SER A 300 14.93 -21.87 -3.59
N PHE A 301 14.86 -21.52 -4.88
CA PHE A 301 13.68 -21.84 -5.67
C PHE A 301 13.53 -23.36 -5.86
N PRO A 302 12.36 -23.95 -5.57
CA PRO A 302 12.14 -25.40 -5.70
C PRO A 302 12.47 -25.94 -7.10
N GLY A 303 13.35 -26.93 -7.15
CA GLY A 303 13.79 -27.60 -8.38
C GLY A 303 14.94 -26.91 -9.11
N SER A 304 15.31 -25.68 -8.73
CA SER A 304 16.47 -25.01 -9.31
C SER A 304 17.77 -25.62 -8.83
N ILE A 305 18.71 -25.82 -9.77
CA ILE A 305 20.07 -26.28 -9.51
C ILE A 305 21.11 -25.16 -9.71
N VAL A 306 20.66 -23.95 -10.07
CA VAL A 306 21.54 -22.84 -10.41
C VAL A 306 21.70 -21.96 -9.17
N ALA A 307 22.87 -22.03 -8.54
CA ALA A 307 23.17 -21.28 -7.32
C ALA A 307 23.54 -19.82 -7.61
N ARG A 308 23.12 -18.91 -6.73
CA ARG A 308 23.58 -17.51 -6.75
C ARG A 308 25.02 -17.41 -6.21
N PRO A 309 25.86 -16.48 -6.71
CA PRO A 309 27.23 -16.29 -6.24
C PRO A 309 27.30 -15.84 -4.77
N THR A 310 26.26 -15.18 -4.28
CA THR A 310 26.14 -14.67 -2.91
C THR A 310 25.96 -15.77 -1.86
N GLY A 311 25.76 -17.03 -2.28
CA GLY A 311 25.41 -18.12 -1.37
C GLY A 311 23.95 -18.07 -0.87
N LEU A 312 23.15 -17.11 -1.35
CA LEU A 312 21.74 -16.92 -0.99
C LEU A 312 20.81 -17.83 -1.81
N GLY A 313 21.11 -19.14 -1.86
CA GLY A 313 20.25 -20.13 -2.51
C GLY A 313 20.34 -20.18 -4.03
N THR A 314 19.22 -20.52 -4.68
CA THR A 314 19.12 -20.84 -6.11
C THR A 314 18.09 -19.98 -6.85
N THR A 315 18.30 -19.79 -8.15
CA THR A 315 17.53 -18.86 -9.00
C THR A 315 16.16 -19.39 -9.41
N ALA A 316 15.22 -18.47 -9.64
CA ALA A 316 13.88 -18.76 -10.13
C ALA A 316 13.87 -19.19 -11.62
N PRO A 317 12.78 -19.83 -12.09
CA PRO A 317 12.66 -20.29 -13.47
C PRO A 317 12.60 -19.13 -14.46
N ARG A 318 13.11 -19.32 -15.67
CA ARG A 318 12.92 -18.38 -16.77
C ARG A 318 11.47 -18.39 -17.25
N ALA A 319 11.05 -17.29 -17.84
CA ALA A 319 9.90 -17.25 -18.74
C ALA A 319 10.21 -17.90 -20.09
N THR A 320 9.20 -18.41 -20.78
CA THR A 320 9.26 -18.75 -22.21
C THR A 320 9.59 -17.52 -23.06
N SER A 321 10.21 -17.71 -24.22
CA SER A 321 10.65 -16.63 -25.11
C SER A 321 9.53 -15.65 -25.53
N ALA A 322 8.28 -16.11 -25.62
CA ALA A 322 7.13 -15.25 -25.95
C ALA A 322 6.90 -14.10 -24.95
N CYS A 323 7.25 -14.30 -23.67
CA CYS A 323 7.04 -13.31 -22.62
C CYS A 323 7.85 -12.03 -22.79
N ALA A 324 8.93 -12.06 -23.57
CA ALA A 324 9.76 -10.88 -23.81
C ALA A 324 9.05 -9.82 -24.67
N THR A 325 8.10 -10.24 -25.51
CA THR A 325 7.41 -9.34 -26.45
C THR A 325 5.90 -9.27 -26.23
N ASP A 326 5.30 -10.35 -25.73
CA ASP A 326 3.85 -10.44 -25.53
C ASP A 326 3.51 -11.17 -24.22
N PRO A 327 3.54 -10.46 -23.08
CA PRO A 327 3.33 -11.06 -21.76
C PRO A 327 1.90 -11.54 -21.52
N VAL A 328 0.93 -11.06 -22.31
CA VAL A 328 -0.49 -11.45 -22.24
C VAL A 328 -0.81 -12.67 -23.11
N SER A 329 0.11 -13.09 -23.97
CA SER A 329 -0.05 -14.29 -24.80
C SER A 329 -0.17 -15.55 -23.94
N GLY A 330 -1.04 -16.49 -24.35
CA GLY A 330 -1.08 -17.83 -23.77
C GLY A 330 0.22 -18.62 -23.96
N ALA A 331 1.08 -18.21 -24.90
CA ALA A 331 2.42 -18.76 -25.04
C ALA A 331 3.40 -18.22 -23.99
N CYS A 332 3.10 -17.10 -23.33
CA CYS A 332 3.89 -16.58 -22.22
C CYS A 332 3.58 -17.35 -20.93
N THR A 333 4.48 -18.27 -20.58
CA THR A 333 4.38 -19.11 -19.38
C THR A 333 5.77 -19.40 -18.80
N SER A 334 5.82 -20.16 -17.70
CA SER A 334 7.06 -20.43 -16.98
C SER A 334 7.75 -21.70 -17.44
N CYS A 335 9.08 -21.64 -17.61
CA CYS A 335 9.92 -22.82 -17.81
C CYS A 335 9.94 -23.74 -16.58
N GLY A 336 9.49 -23.25 -15.41
CA GLY A 336 9.34 -24.08 -14.21
C GLY A 336 8.31 -25.21 -14.36
N PHE A 337 7.44 -25.13 -15.37
CA PHE A 337 6.42 -26.16 -15.64
C PHE A 337 6.88 -27.30 -16.55
N VAL A 338 8.08 -27.25 -17.13
CA VAL A 338 8.60 -28.27 -18.07
C VAL A 338 8.47 -29.69 -17.52
N ASN A 339 8.73 -29.87 -16.22
CA ASN A 339 8.76 -31.18 -15.57
C ASN A 339 7.43 -31.62 -14.95
N SER A 340 6.42 -30.74 -14.94
CA SER A 340 5.13 -30.99 -14.29
C SER A 340 3.95 -30.93 -15.26
N CYS A 341 4.14 -30.38 -16.46
CA CYS A 341 3.10 -30.28 -17.48
C CYS A 341 2.68 -31.65 -18.04
N ILE A 342 1.46 -31.72 -18.57
CA ILE A 342 0.87 -32.95 -19.09
C ILE A 342 1.52 -33.30 -20.43
N THR A 343 2.28 -34.39 -20.48
CA THR A 343 2.96 -34.82 -21.71
C THR A 343 1.95 -35.15 -22.82
N GLY A 344 2.20 -34.65 -24.02
CA GLY A 344 1.30 -34.76 -25.16
C GLY A 344 0.27 -33.63 -25.27
N ASP A 345 0.15 -32.75 -24.25
CA ASP A 345 -0.57 -31.49 -24.38
C ASP A 345 0.22 -30.53 -25.29
N PRO A 346 -0.39 -29.93 -26.33
CA PRO A 346 0.28 -28.96 -27.20
C PRO A 346 0.98 -27.82 -26.45
N ALA A 347 0.40 -27.33 -25.34
CA ALA A 347 1.02 -26.29 -24.52
C ALA A 347 2.26 -26.81 -23.78
N CYS A 348 2.22 -28.04 -23.28
CA CYS A 348 3.39 -28.67 -22.63
C CYS A 348 4.53 -28.91 -23.63
N GLU A 349 4.22 -29.38 -24.84
CA GLU A 349 5.22 -29.58 -25.89
C GLU A 349 5.80 -28.25 -26.39
N ALA A 350 5.01 -27.17 -26.42
CA ALA A 350 5.51 -25.82 -26.72
C ALA A 350 6.52 -25.33 -25.66
N ILE A 351 6.22 -25.50 -24.36
CA ILE A 351 7.14 -25.13 -23.28
C ILE A 351 8.45 -25.94 -23.37
N LYS A 352 8.34 -27.25 -23.61
CA LYS A 352 9.50 -28.15 -23.75
C LYS A 352 10.39 -27.80 -24.94
N ALA A 353 9.83 -27.20 -25.98
CA ALA A 353 10.55 -26.80 -27.19
C ALA A 353 11.04 -25.34 -27.15
N ASP A 354 10.62 -24.54 -26.16
CA ASP A 354 10.98 -23.13 -26.06
C ASP A 354 12.49 -22.97 -25.77
N PRO A 355 13.22 -22.16 -26.55
CA PRO A 355 14.66 -22.00 -26.39
C PRO A 355 15.07 -21.45 -25.01
N SER A 356 14.24 -20.61 -24.39
CA SER A 356 14.49 -20.07 -23.05
C SER A 356 14.51 -21.18 -22.00
N CYS A 357 13.67 -22.20 -22.16
CA CYS A 357 13.55 -23.31 -21.22
C CYS A 357 14.70 -24.33 -21.32
N HIS A 358 15.57 -24.21 -22.32
CA HIS A 358 16.80 -25.00 -22.43
C HIS A 358 18.03 -24.29 -21.82
N ILE A 359 17.97 -22.98 -21.60
CA ILE A 359 19.06 -22.21 -21.00
C ILE A 359 19.12 -22.53 -19.50
N ASN A 360 20.29 -22.98 -19.03
CA ASN A 360 20.53 -23.36 -17.63
C ASN A 360 19.47 -24.33 -17.05
N GLY A 361 18.90 -25.21 -17.88
CA GLY A 361 17.83 -26.12 -17.46
C GLY A 361 16.50 -25.43 -17.15
N GLY A 362 16.25 -24.25 -17.73
CA GLY A 362 15.02 -23.47 -17.57
C GLY A 362 15.04 -22.49 -16.40
N TYR A 363 16.22 -22.20 -15.84
CA TYR A 363 16.41 -21.28 -14.70
C TYR A 363 17.27 -20.07 -15.07
N TYR A 364 17.12 -18.98 -14.34
CA TYR A 364 18.01 -17.82 -14.50
C TYR A 364 19.44 -18.17 -14.13
N GLY A 365 20.40 -17.56 -14.80
CA GLY A 365 21.82 -17.68 -14.48
C GLY A 365 22.14 -17.05 -13.12
N PRO A 366 23.33 -17.33 -12.55
CA PRO A 366 23.67 -16.99 -11.16
C PRO A 366 23.46 -15.51 -10.78
N THR A 367 23.61 -14.57 -11.71
CA THR A 367 23.53 -13.12 -11.49
C THR A 367 22.31 -12.46 -12.12
N GLU A 368 21.35 -13.23 -12.65
CA GLU A 368 20.20 -12.70 -13.41
C GLU A 368 18.90 -12.64 -12.58
N ASP A 369 18.91 -13.18 -11.37
CA ASP A 369 17.76 -13.24 -10.46
C ASP A 369 18.20 -12.92 -9.03
N SER A 370 18.55 -11.66 -8.78
CA SER A 370 18.68 -11.19 -7.40
C SER A 370 17.33 -11.24 -6.66
N LEU A 371 17.39 -11.52 -5.36
CA LEU A 371 16.23 -11.49 -4.47
C LEU A 371 15.68 -10.06 -4.32
N ASN A 372 16.56 -9.06 -4.24
CA ASN A 372 16.23 -7.66 -3.95
C ASN A 372 15.35 -7.03 -5.05
N VAL A 373 15.52 -7.47 -6.30
CA VAL A 373 14.73 -6.98 -7.44
C VAL A 373 13.82 -8.07 -7.98
N ARG A 374 13.44 -9.08 -7.20
CA ARG A 374 12.61 -10.17 -7.75
C ARG A 374 11.25 -9.65 -8.25
N TYR A 375 10.59 -8.80 -7.49
CA TYR A 375 9.20 -8.39 -7.70
C TYR A 375 9.00 -7.23 -8.69
N HIS A 376 9.80 -7.18 -9.76
CA HIS A 376 9.52 -6.31 -10.91
C HIS A 376 9.31 -7.15 -12.16
N HIS A 377 8.37 -6.74 -13.02
CA HIS A 377 8.09 -7.40 -14.31
C HIS A 377 7.91 -8.92 -14.20
N MET A 378 7.23 -9.39 -13.15
CA MET A 378 7.15 -10.82 -12.76
C MET A 378 6.73 -11.72 -13.93
N LYS A 379 5.64 -11.39 -14.62
CA LYS A 379 5.15 -12.17 -15.78
C LYS A 379 6.15 -12.21 -16.93
N GLN A 380 6.77 -11.08 -17.27
CA GLN A 380 7.78 -11.01 -18.34
C GLN A 380 9.02 -11.83 -17.99
N ARG A 381 9.45 -11.79 -16.73
CA ARG A 381 10.67 -12.46 -16.26
C ARG A 381 10.49 -13.93 -15.97
N PHE A 382 9.40 -14.32 -15.31
CA PHE A 382 9.21 -15.68 -14.79
C PHE A 382 8.10 -16.45 -15.51
N GLY A 383 7.34 -15.78 -16.39
CA GLY A 383 6.22 -16.37 -17.13
C GLY A 383 4.94 -16.47 -16.31
N VAL A 384 4.97 -16.05 -15.06
CA VAL A 384 3.89 -16.04 -14.08
C VAL A 384 4.04 -14.80 -13.20
N ASP A 385 2.92 -14.30 -12.67
CA ASP A 385 2.90 -13.29 -11.62
C ASP A 385 2.21 -13.93 -10.40
N PRO A 386 2.96 -14.25 -9.32
CA PRO A 386 2.42 -14.90 -8.15
C PRO A 386 1.79 -13.91 -7.17
N GLN A 387 1.73 -12.61 -7.47
CA GLN A 387 1.18 -11.61 -6.56
C GLN A 387 -0.34 -11.60 -6.60
N TYR A 388 -1.00 -11.18 -5.51
CA TYR A 388 -2.44 -10.94 -5.55
C TYR A 388 -2.81 -9.92 -6.64
N PRO A 389 -3.98 -10.06 -7.28
CA PRO A 389 -4.37 -9.13 -8.31
C PRO A 389 -4.75 -7.77 -7.71
N ILE A 390 -4.50 -6.69 -8.44
CA ILE A 390 -4.73 -5.30 -7.97
C ILE A 390 -6.19 -5.08 -7.54
N ASN A 391 -7.14 -5.68 -8.25
CA ASN A 391 -8.56 -5.54 -7.94
C ASN A 391 -8.91 -6.05 -6.53
N ARG A 392 -8.19 -7.04 -5.97
CA ARG A 392 -8.39 -7.48 -4.57
C ARG A 392 -8.29 -6.30 -3.61
N TYR A 393 -7.30 -5.44 -3.79
CA TYR A 393 -7.07 -4.29 -2.92
C TYR A 393 -8.04 -3.14 -3.21
N VAL A 394 -8.43 -2.95 -4.47
CA VAL A 394 -9.47 -1.98 -4.84
C VAL A 394 -10.81 -2.39 -4.22
N ASP A 395 -11.22 -3.64 -4.40
CA ASP A 395 -12.46 -4.19 -3.87
C ASP A 395 -12.49 -4.15 -2.35
N ALA A 396 -11.36 -4.45 -1.70
CA ALA A 396 -11.21 -4.33 -0.26
C ALA A 396 -11.48 -2.92 0.30
N LEU A 397 -11.28 -1.86 -0.49
CA LEU A 397 -11.48 -0.47 -0.08
C LEU A 397 -12.75 0.17 -0.66
N THR A 398 -13.42 -0.49 -1.60
CA THR A 398 -14.56 0.08 -2.34
C THR A 398 -15.83 -0.75 -2.30
N HIS A 399 -15.74 -2.05 -1.99
CA HIS A 399 -16.88 -2.95 -1.99
C HIS A 399 -17.30 -3.38 -0.59
N SER A 400 -18.60 -3.51 -0.40
CA SER A 400 -19.23 -3.88 0.88
C SER A 400 -18.97 -5.33 1.31
N ARG A 401 -18.35 -6.14 0.43
CA ARG A 401 -18.02 -7.54 0.66
C ARG A 401 -16.62 -7.89 0.16
N VAL A 402 -16.01 -8.89 0.80
CA VAL A 402 -14.68 -9.44 0.51
C VAL A 402 -14.70 -10.95 0.74
N PRO A 403 -13.76 -11.72 0.16
CA PRO A 403 -13.62 -13.13 0.47
C PRO A 403 -13.12 -13.36 1.90
N ALA A 404 -13.58 -14.44 2.54
CA ALA A 404 -12.79 -15.07 3.60
C ALA A 404 -11.58 -15.78 2.98
N ARG A 405 -10.55 -16.11 3.75
CA ARG A 405 -9.35 -16.80 3.24
C ARG A 405 -9.66 -18.13 2.52
N SER A 406 -10.74 -18.81 2.91
CA SER A 406 -11.21 -20.05 2.28
C SER A 406 -11.95 -19.84 0.96
N ASN A 407 -12.23 -18.58 0.61
CA ASN A 407 -12.94 -18.14 -0.58
C ASN A 407 -12.08 -17.25 -1.50
N GLU A 408 -10.79 -17.06 -1.18
CA GLU A 408 -9.84 -16.40 -2.08
C GLU A 408 -9.44 -17.28 -3.27
N HIS A 409 -9.50 -18.60 -3.08
CA HIS A 409 -9.23 -19.60 -4.10
C HIS A 409 -10.19 -20.78 -3.99
N THR A 410 -10.71 -21.23 -5.12
CA THR A 410 -11.28 -22.57 -5.27
C THR A 410 -10.21 -23.63 -5.48
N THR A 411 -10.62 -24.90 -5.40
CA THR A 411 -9.80 -26.04 -5.79
C THR A 411 -10.46 -26.81 -6.92
N ASP A 412 -9.67 -27.29 -7.88
CA ASP A 412 -10.17 -28.17 -8.93
C ASP A 412 -10.59 -29.56 -8.38
N GLY A 413 -11.12 -30.40 -9.26
CA GLY A 413 -11.54 -31.77 -8.91
C GLY A 413 -10.40 -32.69 -8.45
N ASP A 414 -9.15 -32.29 -8.65
CA ASP A 414 -7.94 -32.98 -8.19
C ASP A 414 -7.36 -32.35 -6.90
N GLY A 415 -8.02 -31.32 -6.35
CA GLY A 415 -7.60 -30.61 -5.15
C GLY A 415 -6.49 -29.58 -5.36
N ARG A 416 -6.19 -29.18 -6.60
CA ARG A 416 -5.22 -28.12 -6.90
C ARG A 416 -5.85 -26.75 -6.70
N VAL A 417 -5.07 -25.81 -6.17
CA VAL A 417 -5.52 -24.42 -5.98
C VAL A 417 -5.63 -23.72 -7.33
N GLU A 418 -6.80 -23.18 -7.62
CA GLU A 418 -7.04 -22.37 -8.83
C GLU A 418 -6.51 -20.93 -8.65
N PRO A 419 -6.33 -20.16 -9.73
CA PRO A 419 -6.03 -18.73 -9.63
C PRO A 419 -7.01 -18.00 -8.71
N TYR A 420 -6.60 -16.85 -8.18
CA TYR A 420 -7.44 -16.04 -7.29
C TYR A 420 -8.81 -15.76 -7.93
N ASP A 421 -9.87 -16.20 -7.26
CA ASP A 421 -11.27 -16.01 -7.68
C ASP A 421 -12.02 -15.03 -6.78
N GLY A 422 -11.55 -14.85 -5.54
CA GLY A 422 -11.94 -13.76 -4.66
C GLY A 422 -13.43 -13.70 -4.33
N ILE A 423 -14.09 -14.85 -4.15
CA ILE A 423 -15.55 -14.94 -4.03
C ILE A 423 -16.03 -14.14 -2.80
N PRO A 424 -16.70 -12.97 -2.97
CA PRO A 424 -16.87 -11.99 -1.91
C PRO A 424 -18.09 -12.30 -1.03
N ARG A 425 -17.98 -13.32 -0.17
CA ARG A 425 -19.11 -13.80 0.66
C ARG A 425 -19.22 -13.12 2.02
N CYS A 426 -18.16 -12.49 2.51
CA CYS A 426 -18.13 -11.90 3.84
C CYS A 426 -18.38 -10.40 3.79
N ARG A 427 -19.03 -9.86 4.82
CA ARG A 427 -19.12 -8.42 5.03
C ARG A 427 -17.70 -7.90 5.20
N ASN A 428 -17.33 -6.92 4.37
CA ASN A 428 -16.06 -6.23 4.51
C ASN A 428 -16.03 -5.49 5.87
N PRO A 429 -15.03 -5.73 6.74
CA PRO A 429 -14.91 -5.07 8.03
C PRO A 429 -14.89 -3.53 7.94
N ILE A 430 -14.39 -2.94 6.85
CA ILE A 430 -14.45 -1.49 6.61
C ILE A 430 -15.90 -0.99 6.54
N PHE A 431 -16.82 -1.79 6.02
CA PHE A 431 -18.22 -1.40 5.84
C PHE A 431 -19.17 -2.12 6.80
N ALA A 432 -18.63 -2.68 7.89
CA ALA A 432 -19.40 -3.36 8.93
C ALA A 432 -19.94 -2.38 9.98
N GLY A 433 -21.17 -2.62 10.45
CA GLY A 433 -21.81 -1.84 11.50
C GLY A 433 -21.31 -2.16 12.91
N SER A 434 -20.67 -3.31 13.07
CA SER A 434 -19.93 -3.69 14.27
C SER A 434 -18.87 -4.72 13.92
N LEU A 435 -17.75 -4.68 14.66
CA LEU A 435 -16.65 -5.60 14.49
C LEU A 435 -16.67 -6.69 15.59
N PRO A 436 -16.32 -7.94 15.24
CA PRO A 436 -16.48 -9.09 16.13
C PRO A 436 -15.41 -9.11 17.22
N ASP A 437 -15.74 -9.64 18.39
CA ASP A 437 -14.74 -10.09 19.36
C ASP A 437 -14.08 -11.40 18.88
N PRO A 438 -12.85 -11.72 19.37
CA PRO A 438 -12.24 -13.03 19.14
C PRO A 438 -13.19 -14.19 19.45
N GLY A 439 -13.36 -15.09 18.49
CA GLY A 439 -14.26 -16.24 18.56
C GLY A 439 -15.69 -15.98 18.05
N GLY A 440 -16.00 -14.74 17.64
CA GLY A 440 -17.26 -14.39 16.99
C GLY A 440 -17.37 -14.83 15.52
N ASP A 441 -18.47 -14.47 14.87
CA ASP A 441 -18.61 -14.62 13.42
C ASP A 441 -17.84 -13.50 12.72
N TYR A 442 -16.84 -13.86 11.93
CA TYR A 442 -15.99 -12.92 11.21
C TYR A 442 -16.55 -12.52 9.85
N CYS A 443 -17.51 -13.27 9.32
CA CYS A 443 -17.99 -13.15 7.95
C CYS A 443 -19.37 -12.47 7.88
N LYS A 444 -20.29 -12.83 8.78
CA LYS A 444 -21.68 -12.33 8.79
C LYS A 444 -21.82 -11.11 9.71
N LEU A 445 -21.06 -10.07 9.43
CA LEU A 445 -21.14 -8.81 10.17
C LEU A 445 -22.33 -7.96 9.69
N PRO A 446 -22.98 -7.18 10.57
CA PRO A 446 -24.06 -6.29 10.17
C PRO A 446 -23.54 -5.21 9.21
N ALA A 447 -24.41 -4.70 8.33
CA ALA A 447 -24.04 -3.58 7.46
C ALA A 447 -23.80 -2.30 8.28
N GLY A 448 -22.77 -1.54 7.93
CA GLY A 448 -22.40 -0.29 8.57
C GLY A 448 -22.85 0.95 7.80
N PRO A 449 -22.72 2.13 8.42
CA PRO A 449 -23.11 3.40 7.79
C PRO A 449 -22.04 3.96 6.83
N ARG A 450 -20.77 3.56 6.98
CA ARG A 450 -19.69 4.01 6.10
C ARG A 450 -19.96 3.61 4.65
N ARG A 451 -19.72 4.53 3.73
CA ARG A 451 -19.72 4.28 2.28
C ARG A 451 -18.30 4.38 1.68
N PRO A 452 -18.06 3.87 0.46
CA PRO A 452 -16.76 3.96 -0.20
C PRO A 452 -16.24 5.39 -0.35
N GLU A 453 -17.14 6.37 -0.48
CA GLU A 453 -16.76 7.78 -0.59
C GLU A 453 -16.12 8.32 0.71
N GLN A 454 -16.31 7.62 1.83
CA GLN A 454 -15.72 7.94 3.14
C GLN A 454 -14.44 7.15 3.43
N VAL A 455 -13.87 6.49 2.42
CA VAL A 455 -12.57 5.84 2.47
C VAL A 455 -11.65 6.56 1.49
N ALA A 456 -10.48 7.01 1.94
CA ALA A 456 -9.46 7.58 1.07
C ALA A 456 -8.12 6.90 1.28
N LEU A 457 -7.41 6.64 0.19
CA LEU A 457 -6.05 6.14 0.17
C LEU A 457 -5.14 7.21 -0.43
N LEU A 458 -4.20 7.70 0.36
CA LEU A 458 -3.06 8.50 -0.10
C LEU A 458 -1.82 7.60 -0.17
N VAL A 459 -1.27 7.40 -1.37
CA VAL A 459 0.02 6.74 -1.57
C VAL A 459 1.09 7.78 -1.81
N ILE A 460 2.01 7.95 -0.86
CA ILE A 460 3.25 8.72 -1.01
C ILE A 460 4.32 7.72 -1.47
N GLY A 461 4.47 7.61 -2.79
CA GLY A 461 5.31 6.62 -3.47
C GLY A 461 6.37 7.25 -4.37
N GLY A 462 7.20 6.43 -5.01
CA GLY A 462 8.17 6.91 -5.98
C GLY A 462 7.52 7.35 -7.28
N VAL A 463 7.42 8.68 -7.44
CA VAL A 463 6.97 9.37 -8.65
C VAL A 463 7.61 10.76 -8.70
N PRO A 464 8.10 11.25 -9.84
CA PRO A 464 8.55 12.64 -9.94
C PRO A 464 7.44 13.64 -9.65
N ASN A 465 7.71 14.69 -8.86
CA ASN A 465 6.72 15.75 -8.59
C ASN A 465 6.21 16.43 -9.87
N GLN A 466 7.05 16.50 -10.91
CA GLN A 466 6.74 17.10 -12.20
C GLN A 466 5.61 16.35 -12.94
N LEU A 467 5.34 15.09 -12.56
CA LEU A 467 4.20 14.33 -13.05
C LEU A 467 2.92 14.58 -12.23
N LEU A 468 3.04 15.20 -11.07
CA LEU A 468 1.92 15.50 -10.17
C LEU A 468 1.50 16.96 -10.16
N TYR A 469 2.40 17.89 -10.52
CA TYR A 469 2.19 19.33 -10.40
C TYR A 469 2.73 20.05 -11.62
N THR A 470 1.96 21.01 -12.13
CA THR A 470 2.39 21.89 -13.22
C THR A 470 3.22 23.10 -12.75
N ASP A 471 3.14 23.43 -11.46
CA ASP A 471 3.91 24.48 -10.79
C ASP A 471 4.27 24.02 -9.36
N LEU A 472 5.56 23.78 -9.12
CA LEU A 472 6.08 23.27 -7.84
C LEU A 472 6.11 24.33 -6.73
N GLU A 473 6.02 25.61 -7.07
CA GLU A 473 5.91 26.70 -6.09
C GLU A 473 4.47 26.80 -5.55
N ASN A 474 3.48 26.41 -6.36
CA ASN A 474 2.07 26.45 -6.02
C ASN A 474 1.38 25.08 -6.23
N PRO A 475 1.87 24.00 -5.59
CA PRO A 475 1.42 22.64 -5.88
C PRO A 475 -0.06 22.41 -5.58
N VAL A 476 -0.61 23.16 -4.63
CA VAL A 476 -2.02 23.09 -4.20
C VAL A 476 -3.00 23.54 -5.30
N SER A 477 -2.61 24.50 -6.14
CA SER A 477 -3.43 24.99 -7.26
C SER A 477 -3.03 24.38 -8.60
N SER A 478 -1.86 23.77 -8.69
CA SER A 478 -1.26 23.29 -9.94
C SER A 478 -1.30 21.76 -10.11
N ARG A 479 -1.85 21.04 -9.12
CA ARG A 479 -1.98 19.58 -9.10
C ARG A 479 -2.69 19.06 -10.36
N ILE A 480 -2.06 18.10 -11.01
CA ILE A 480 -2.56 17.47 -12.23
C ILE A 480 -3.75 16.57 -11.89
N THR A 481 -4.77 16.57 -12.74
CA THR A 481 -6.02 15.84 -12.51
C THR A 481 -5.82 14.32 -12.56
N PRO A 482 -6.67 13.52 -11.88
CA PRO A 482 -6.63 12.05 -11.85
C PRO A 482 -6.88 11.34 -13.20
N THR A 483 -6.70 12.02 -14.33
CA THR A 483 -6.83 11.49 -15.69
C THR A 483 -5.49 11.35 -16.39
N ALA A 484 -4.43 11.98 -15.88
CA ALA A 484 -3.08 11.93 -16.44
C ALA A 484 -2.27 10.73 -15.92
N TRP A 485 -2.86 9.52 -15.93
CA TRP A 485 -2.17 8.31 -15.47
C TRP A 485 -1.16 7.76 -16.47
N ALA A 486 -1.27 8.07 -17.75
CA ALA A 486 -0.41 7.47 -18.77
C ALA A 486 1.10 7.75 -18.54
N PRO A 487 1.54 8.97 -18.18
CA PRO A 487 2.93 9.21 -17.78
C PRO A 487 3.39 8.45 -16.53
N ILE A 488 2.47 8.02 -15.66
CA ILE A 488 2.79 7.38 -14.37
C ILE A 488 2.77 5.85 -14.50
N LEU A 489 1.78 5.30 -15.18
CA LEU A 489 1.50 3.85 -15.24
C LEU A 489 1.51 3.28 -16.67
N GLY A 490 1.57 4.13 -17.69
CA GLY A 490 1.35 3.74 -19.07
C GLY A 490 -0.13 3.64 -19.47
N ALA A 491 -0.37 3.33 -20.75
CA ALA A 491 -1.71 3.30 -21.34
C ALA A 491 -2.60 2.18 -20.77
N ASN A 492 -2.07 0.97 -20.58
CA ASN A 492 -2.76 -0.16 -19.97
C ASN A 492 -1.73 -1.05 -19.23
N PRO A 493 -1.40 -0.76 -17.96
CA PRO A 493 -0.43 -1.53 -17.19
C PRO A 493 -0.87 -2.99 -16.95
N ASP A 494 -2.18 -3.24 -16.84
CA ASP A 494 -2.71 -4.60 -16.61
C ASP A 494 -2.45 -5.49 -17.83
N GLY A 495 -2.55 -4.92 -19.04
CA GLY A 495 -2.18 -5.58 -20.28
C GLY A 495 -0.71 -5.41 -20.69
N TYR A 496 0.18 -5.01 -19.78
CA TYR A 496 1.61 -4.76 -20.03
C TYR A 496 1.91 -3.75 -21.15
N ASN A 497 0.98 -2.83 -21.41
CA ASN A 497 1.14 -1.75 -22.39
C ASN A 497 1.52 -0.44 -21.69
N TYR A 498 2.83 -0.19 -21.66
CA TYR A 498 3.41 1.00 -21.04
C TYR A 498 3.55 2.19 -21.98
N ALA A 499 2.82 2.23 -23.11
CA ALA A 499 2.89 3.36 -24.03
C ALA A 499 2.54 4.68 -23.31
N GLY A 500 3.37 5.71 -23.52
CA GLY A 500 3.20 7.03 -22.91
C GLY A 500 3.69 7.15 -21.48
N ILE A 501 4.27 6.09 -20.89
CA ILE A 501 4.91 6.17 -19.57
C ILE A 501 6.14 7.09 -19.61
N ASP A 502 6.36 7.85 -18.54
CA ASP A 502 7.59 8.60 -18.35
C ASP A 502 8.75 7.61 -18.13
N PRO A 503 9.93 7.80 -18.75
CA PRO A 503 11.07 6.92 -18.56
C PRO A 503 11.46 6.71 -17.09
N HIS A 504 11.29 7.70 -16.22
CA HIS A 504 11.59 7.58 -14.79
C HIS A 504 10.65 6.60 -14.07
N MET A 505 9.45 6.37 -14.59
CA MET A 505 8.47 5.47 -14.00
C MET A 505 8.59 4.01 -14.48
N VAL A 506 9.51 3.73 -15.41
CA VAL A 506 9.80 2.36 -15.84
C VAL A 506 10.70 1.68 -14.81
N GLN A 507 10.22 0.60 -14.19
CA GLN A 507 11.04 -0.29 -13.37
C GLN A 507 12.09 -0.95 -14.27
N SER A 508 13.36 -0.81 -13.91
CA SER A 508 14.48 -1.37 -14.67
C SER A 508 15.69 -1.53 -13.76
N VAL A 509 16.44 -2.62 -13.93
CA VAL A 509 17.80 -2.77 -13.38
C VAL A 509 18.82 -2.10 -14.31
N GLU A 510 18.55 -2.08 -15.62
CA GLU A 510 19.43 -1.49 -16.64
C GLU A 510 19.15 0.01 -16.84
N PRO A 511 20.15 0.80 -17.28
CA PRO A 511 19.96 2.20 -17.65
C PRO A 511 18.85 2.40 -18.69
N ARG A 512 17.91 3.30 -18.41
CA ARG A 512 16.74 3.52 -19.24
C ARG A 512 17.01 4.47 -20.40
N ALA A 513 16.41 4.18 -21.55
CA ALA A 513 16.57 4.97 -22.75
C ALA A 513 16.01 6.39 -22.57
N GLY A 514 16.76 7.40 -23.02
CA GLY A 514 16.36 8.80 -22.94
C GLY A 514 16.75 9.53 -21.64
N LEU A 515 17.37 8.83 -20.68
CA LEU A 515 17.88 9.41 -19.44
C LEU A 515 19.41 9.49 -19.44
N PRO A 516 20.03 10.37 -18.62
CA PRO A 516 21.49 10.49 -18.57
C PRO A 516 22.15 9.19 -18.12
N LEU A 517 23.09 8.68 -18.91
CA LEU A 517 23.74 7.39 -18.69
C LEU A 517 24.68 7.39 -17.46
N PRO A 518 25.07 6.18 -16.95
CA PRO A 518 26.14 6.06 -15.97
C PRO A 518 27.41 6.78 -16.43
N GLY A 519 28.01 7.57 -15.53
CA GLY A 519 29.18 8.41 -15.82
C GLY A 519 28.87 9.87 -16.21
N SER A 520 27.59 10.21 -16.39
CA SER A 520 27.14 11.61 -16.43
C SER A 520 27.35 12.30 -15.07
N ALA A 521 27.18 13.62 -15.00
CA ALA A 521 27.20 14.33 -13.72
C ALA A 521 25.93 14.03 -12.91
N ASP A 522 26.00 14.00 -11.57
CA ASP A 522 24.85 13.68 -10.70
C ASP A 522 23.74 14.76 -10.68
N ASN A 523 23.90 15.81 -11.49
CA ASN A 523 22.92 16.87 -11.74
C ASN A 523 22.51 16.96 -13.21
N SER A 524 22.78 15.92 -14.02
CA SER A 524 22.47 15.91 -15.46
C SER A 524 20.97 15.85 -15.73
N ASP A 525 20.22 15.25 -14.82
CA ASP A 525 18.76 15.28 -14.78
C ASP A 525 18.29 15.83 -13.42
N PRO A 526 17.38 16.82 -13.38
CA PRO A 526 16.89 17.38 -12.12
C PRO A 526 15.99 16.44 -11.30
N ILE A 527 15.52 15.31 -11.85
CA ILE A 527 14.60 14.39 -11.17
C ILE A 527 15.37 13.34 -10.36
N HIS A 528 16.29 12.62 -10.98
CA HIS A 528 17.05 11.52 -10.36
C HIS A 528 18.57 11.66 -10.50
N GLY A 529 19.06 12.73 -11.16
CA GLY A 529 20.48 12.98 -11.37
C GLY A 529 21.01 12.30 -12.63
N ARG A 530 21.04 10.97 -12.63
CA ARG A 530 21.42 10.10 -13.76
C ARG A 530 21.14 8.63 -13.43
N GLU A 531 21.16 7.80 -14.46
CA GLU A 531 21.19 6.35 -14.33
C GLU A 531 22.54 5.90 -13.71
N TRP A 532 22.54 4.70 -13.14
CA TRP A 532 23.71 4.14 -12.45
C TRP A 532 23.85 2.64 -12.69
N ASN A 533 25.01 2.07 -12.33
CA ASN A 533 25.16 0.62 -12.38
C ASN A 533 24.57 0.00 -11.11
N THR A 534 23.43 -0.64 -11.26
CA THR A 534 22.67 -1.32 -10.19
C THR A 534 23.23 -2.71 -9.87
N ASP A 535 24.21 -3.19 -10.62
CA ASP A 535 24.76 -4.56 -10.53
C ASP A 535 23.70 -5.68 -10.69
N ASN A 536 22.55 -5.38 -11.32
CA ASN A 536 21.36 -6.27 -11.38
C ASN A 536 20.79 -6.66 -10.01
N ASP A 537 21.16 -5.91 -8.98
CA ASP A 537 20.76 -6.13 -7.60
C ASP A 537 19.85 -5.00 -7.10
N ASP A 538 19.65 -3.95 -7.88
CA ASP A 538 18.82 -2.80 -7.53
C ASP A 538 18.09 -2.23 -8.77
N LEU A 539 17.09 -1.38 -8.56
CA LEU A 539 16.38 -0.67 -9.62
C LEU A 539 16.95 0.74 -9.85
N GLN A 540 16.71 1.27 -11.06
CA GLN A 540 16.93 2.67 -11.36
C GLN A 540 15.91 3.53 -10.61
N TYR A 541 16.34 4.69 -10.12
CA TYR A 541 15.49 5.57 -9.31
C TYR A 541 14.43 6.28 -10.17
N ALA A 542 13.20 6.34 -9.66
CA ALA A 542 12.17 7.21 -10.21
C ALA A 542 12.45 8.68 -9.90
N CYS A 543 12.94 8.97 -8.70
CA CYS A 543 13.30 10.32 -8.29
C CYS A 543 14.33 10.31 -7.15
N THR A 544 14.97 11.45 -6.94
CA THR A 544 15.87 11.71 -5.81
C THR A 544 15.59 13.08 -5.20
N PHE A 545 16.04 13.31 -3.96
CA PHE A 545 15.94 14.62 -3.32
C PHE A 545 17.13 14.86 -2.39
N THR A 546 17.55 16.12 -2.25
CA THR A 546 18.67 16.49 -1.38
C THR A 546 18.29 16.29 0.09
N LEU A 547 19.17 15.62 0.85
CA LEU A 547 18.99 15.49 2.29
C LEU A 547 19.35 16.81 2.99
N PRO A 548 18.52 17.30 3.93
CA PRO A 548 18.85 18.48 4.74
C PRO A 548 20.15 18.31 5.56
N SER A 549 20.51 17.07 5.85
CA SER A 549 21.73 16.70 6.56
C SER A 549 22.31 15.44 5.91
N PRO A 550 23.46 15.55 5.21
CA PRO A 550 24.12 14.39 4.63
C PRO A 550 24.48 13.35 5.70
N LYS A 551 24.27 12.07 5.37
CA LYS A 551 24.53 10.94 6.28
C LYS A 551 25.87 10.32 5.92
N THR A 552 26.79 10.23 6.88
CA THR A 552 28.05 9.49 6.68
C THR A 552 27.77 8.01 6.91
N CYS A 553 27.91 7.19 5.88
CA CYS A 553 27.67 5.76 5.97
C CYS A 553 28.84 5.07 6.67
N THR A 554 28.54 4.32 7.73
CA THR A 554 29.48 3.38 8.35
C THR A 554 29.35 2.03 7.67
N GLY A 555 30.47 1.35 7.41
CA GLY A 555 30.45 0.06 6.73
C GLY A 555 29.51 -0.94 7.40
N GLY A 556 28.54 -1.45 6.63
CA GLY A 556 27.55 -2.43 7.09
C GLY A 556 26.28 -1.84 7.73
N ASP A 557 26.04 -0.54 7.65
CA ASP A 557 24.77 0.08 8.08
C ASP A 557 23.69 -0.05 6.98
N PRO A 558 22.78 -1.04 7.02
CA PRO A 558 21.80 -1.26 5.95
C PRO A 558 20.91 -0.03 5.70
N SER A 559 20.75 0.87 6.67
CA SER A 559 19.94 2.08 6.53
C SER A 559 20.63 3.20 5.72
N CYS A 560 21.80 2.96 5.12
CA CYS A 560 22.58 3.95 4.39
C CYS A 560 22.92 3.50 2.98
N ASP A 561 22.56 4.30 1.97
CA ASP A 561 22.70 3.94 0.56
C ASP A 561 24.15 3.96 0.04
N CYS A 562 25.08 4.56 0.79
CA CYS A 562 26.47 4.77 0.34
C CYS A 562 27.49 3.86 1.05
N ASN A 563 27.10 2.60 1.26
CA ASN A 563 27.97 1.58 1.83
C ASN A 563 28.87 0.96 0.77
N GLY A 564 30.18 1.22 0.87
CA GLY A 564 31.18 0.64 -0.04
C GLY A 564 31.31 1.41 -1.35
N PRO A 565 32.08 0.88 -2.32
CA PRO A 565 32.28 1.52 -3.62
C PRO A 565 30.99 1.41 -4.46
N THR A 566 30.14 2.43 -4.37
CA THR A 566 28.91 2.56 -5.16
C THR A 566 29.06 3.62 -6.26
N THR A 567 28.36 3.41 -7.37
CA THR A 567 28.22 4.41 -8.45
C THR A 567 26.90 5.18 -8.38
N SER A 568 26.15 5.01 -7.28
CA SER A 568 24.83 5.63 -7.12
C SER A 568 24.92 7.17 -7.09
N PRO A 569 24.00 7.89 -7.77
CA PRO A 569 23.95 9.36 -7.80
C PRO A 569 23.49 9.98 -6.48
N VAL A 570 23.12 9.19 -5.46
CA VAL A 570 22.81 9.70 -4.12
C VAL A 570 24.04 9.84 -3.23
N CYS A 571 25.18 9.33 -3.70
CA CYS A 571 26.41 9.18 -2.93
C CYS A 571 27.52 10.11 -3.40
N SER A 572 28.18 10.74 -2.42
CA SER A 572 29.46 11.43 -2.60
C SER A 572 30.52 10.68 -1.78
N GLY A 573 31.11 9.66 -2.39
CA GLY A 573 31.96 8.71 -1.65
C GLY A 573 31.13 7.91 -0.64
N SER A 574 31.56 7.87 0.61
CA SER A 574 30.82 7.21 1.71
C SER A 574 29.78 8.11 2.38
N VAL A 575 29.41 9.23 1.76
CA VAL A 575 28.43 10.17 2.30
C VAL A 575 27.19 10.15 1.42
N GLN A 576 26.05 9.80 2.01
CA GLN A 576 24.74 9.93 1.41
C GLN A 576 24.30 11.39 1.46
N THR A 577 24.11 11.97 0.28
CA THR A 577 23.76 13.38 0.10
C THR A 577 22.32 13.56 -0.37
N LYS A 578 21.71 12.50 -0.90
CA LYS A 578 20.33 12.48 -1.38
C LYS A 578 19.59 11.25 -0.83
N GLY A 579 18.26 11.35 -0.74
CA GLY A 579 17.35 10.21 -0.69
C GLY A 579 16.90 9.85 -2.12
N LYS A 580 16.40 8.63 -2.30
CA LYS A 580 15.90 8.09 -3.58
C LYS A 580 14.48 7.58 -3.47
N ALA A 581 13.87 7.16 -4.57
CA ALA A 581 12.76 6.22 -4.57
C ALA A 581 12.72 5.51 -5.92
N TYR A 582 12.23 4.27 -5.93
CA TYR A 582 11.98 3.49 -7.13
C TYR A 582 10.53 3.68 -7.60
N PRO A 583 10.19 3.34 -8.85
CA PRO A 583 8.81 3.40 -9.29
C PRO A 583 7.89 2.52 -8.42
N THR A 584 6.74 3.06 -8.01
CA THR A 584 5.73 2.41 -7.14
C THR A 584 4.42 2.14 -7.92
N PRO A 585 4.43 1.38 -9.04
CA PRO A 585 3.28 1.26 -9.92
C PRO A 585 2.10 0.46 -9.33
N ARG A 586 2.30 -0.54 -8.46
CA ARG A 586 1.20 -1.40 -7.96
C ARG A 586 0.26 -0.62 -7.06
N GLU A 587 0.78 0.11 -6.08
CA GLU A 587 0.01 0.94 -5.16
C GLU A 587 -0.68 2.07 -5.92
N PHE A 588 -0.02 2.66 -6.91
CA PHE A 588 -0.64 3.66 -7.79
C PHE A 588 -1.76 3.08 -8.66
N ARG A 589 -1.70 1.80 -9.06
CA ARG A 589 -2.83 1.12 -9.71
C ARG A 589 -4.01 0.94 -8.76
N VAL A 590 -3.77 0.66 -7.47
CA VAL A 590 -4.84 0.64 -6.44
C VAL A 590 -5.46 2.03 -6.29
N ALA A 591 -4.63 3.08 -6.12
CA ALA A 591 -5.11 4.46 -6.04
C ALA A 591 -5.91 4.84 -7.30
N LYS A 592 -5.45 4.50 -8.50
CA LYS A 592 -6.21 4.70 -9.74
C LYS A 592 -7.58 4.00 -9.71
N GLY A 593 -7.62 2.75 -9.23
CA GLY A 593 -8.86 1.97 -9.10
C GLY A 593 -9.88 2.56 -8.13
N MET A 594 -9.43 3.35 -7.13
CA MET A 594 -10.31 4.04 -6.18
C MET A 594 -10.91 5.35 -6.72
N GLY A 595 -10.56 5.78 -7.93
CA GLY A 595 -11.07 7.03 -8.51
C GLY A 595 -10.69 8.25 -7.66
N GLU A 596 -11.67 9.10 -7.32
CA GLU A 596 -11.45 10.32 -6.52
C GLU A 596 -11.01 10.05 -5.07
N SER A 597 -11.24 8.83 -4.56
CA SER A 597 -10.77 8.41 -3.24
C SER A 597 -9.32 7.93 -3.23
N GLY A 598 -8.70 7.74 -4.41
CA GLY A 598 -7.30 7.40 -4.54
C GLY A 598 -6.45 8.61 -4.88
N ILE A 599 -5.47 8.87 -4.03
CA ILE A 599 -4.62 10.05 -4.06
C ILE A 599 -3.17 9.56 -4.13
N ILE A 600 -2.38 10.17 -5.01
CA ILE A 600 -0.93 9.88 -5.10
C ILE A 600 -0.11 11.11 -4.71
N GLY A 601 1.04 10.88 -4.12
CA GLY A 601 2.01 11.88 -3.73
C GLY A 601 3.41 11.39 -4.06
N SER A 602 4.32 12.33 -4.29
CA SER A 602 5.74 11.99 -4.44
C SER A 602 6.38 11.83 -3.07
N ILE A 603 7.10 10.73 -2.89
CA ILE A 603 8.00 10.53 -1.75
C ILE A 603 9.28 11.35 -1.86
N CYS A 604 9.64 11.84 -3.04
CA CYS A 604 10.70 12.81 -3.20
C CYS A 604 10.08 14.20 -2.98
N PRO A 605 10.26 14.86 -1.82
CA PRO A 605 9.62 16.14 -1.55
C PRO A 605 10.09 17.23 -2.53
N ILE A 606 9.23 18.22 -2.78
CA ILE A 606 9.56 19.38 -3.62
C ILE A 606 10.72 20.17 -3.01
N GLN A 607 10.67 20.39 -1.69
CA GLN A 607 11.73 21.04 -0.93
C GLN A 607 11.69 20.63 0.54
N LEU A 608 12.85 20.75 1.19
CA LEU A 608 13.04 20.51 2.63
C LEU A 608 13.79 21.66 3.34
N ASP A 609 13.93 22.80 2.68
CA ASP A 609 14.72 23.94 3.18
C ASP A 609 13.88 24.95 3.97
N ASP A 610 12.62 25.17 3.56
CA ASP A 610 11.69 26.08 4.23
C ASP A 610 10.53 25.31 4.87
N PRO A 611 10.63 24.97 6.18
CA PRO A 611 9.57 24.27 6.90
C PRO A 611 8.29 25.10 7.09
N SER A 612 8.26 26.37 6.70
CA SER A 612 7.06 27.21 6.74
C SER A 612 6.26 27.22 5.44
N ALA A 613 6.87 26.80 4.32
CA ALA A 613 6.23 26.84 3.01
C ALA A 613 5.20 25.72 2.82
N ALA A 614 4.21 25.97 1.95
CA ALA A 614 3.14 25.02 1.62
C ALA A 614 3.64 23.79 0.83
N ASN A 615 4.77 23.92 0.14
CA ASN A 615 5.41 22.86 -0.63
C ASN A 615 6.49 22.08 0.16
N TYR A 616 6.60 22.29 1.48
CA TYR A 616 7.54 21.55 2.34
C TYR A 616 7.14 20.09 2.52
N GLY A 617 8.10 19.17 2.35
CA GLY A 617 7.90 17.76 2.63
C GLY A 617 6.71 17.18 1.85
N TYR A 618 5.79 16.53 2.56
CA TYR A 618 4.58 15.91 1.98
C TYR A 618 3.31 16.73 2.16
N ARG A 619 3.41 18.01 2.54
CA ARG A 619 2.25 18.90 2.70
C ARG A 619 1.36 18.97 1.45
N PRO A 620 1.89 19.06 0.21
CA PRO A 620 1.04 19.04 -0.99
C PRO A 620 0.15 17.79 -1.12
N SER A 621 0.66 16.63 -0.70
CA SER A 621 -0.07 15.37 -0.68
C SER A 621 -1.16 15.37 0.40
N PHE A 622 -0.84 15.91 1.57
CA PHE A 622 -1.81 16.05 2.66
C PHE A 622 -2.90 17.08 2.40
N ASP A 623 -2.59 18.17 1.71
CA ASP A 623 -3.62 19.13 1.28
C ASP A 623 -4.63 18.48 0.33
N ALA A 624 -4.20 17.58 -0.55
CA ALA A 624 -5.11 16.81 -1.40
C ALA A 624 -5.97 15.82 -0.59
N LEU A 625 -5.38 15.15 0.41
CA LEU A 625 -6.12 14.29 1.34
C LEU A 625 -7.15 15.10 2.16
N LEU A 626 -6.78 16.28 2.65
CA LEU A 626 -7.67 17.18 3.38
C LEU A 626 -8.88 17.58 2.52
N ARG A 627 -8.68 17.93 1.25
CA ARG A 627 -9.79 18.22 0.32
C ARG A 627 -10.76 17.06 0.15
N ARG A 628 -10.29 15.81 0.31
CA ARG A 628 -11.14 14.62 0.28
C ARG A 628 -11.89 14.41 1.59
N ILE A 629 -11.27 14.70 2.74
CA ILE A 629 -11.86 14.53 4.07
C ILE A 629 -12.93 15.59 4.36
N VAL A 630 -12.64 16.87 4.06
CA VAL A 630 -13.44 18.04 4.49
C VAL A 630 -14.94 17.94 4.19
N PRO A 631 -15.40 17.50 3.00
CA PRO A 631 -16.83 17.36 2.71
C PRO A 631 -17.59 16.44 3.67
N PHE A 632 -16.89 15.55 4.40
CA PHE A 632 -17.48 14.60 5.35
C PHE A 632 -17.32 15.04 6.82
N LEU A 633 -16.72 16.20 7.07
CA LEU A 633 -16.61 16.79 8.41
C LEU A 633 -17.80 17.72 8.74
N GLU A 634 -18.57 18.15 7.74
CA GLU A 634 -19.65 19.13 7.91
C GLU A 634 -20.96 18.50 8.41
N GLN A 635 -21.29 18.71 9.68
CA GLN A 635 -22.63 18.61 10.28
C GLN A 635 -23.34 19.97 10.44
#